data_AF-A0A350LTY8-F1
#
_entry.id   AF-A0A350LTY8-F1
#
_cell.length_a   1.000
_cell.length_b   1.000
_cell.length_c   1.000
_cell.angle_alpha   90.00
_cell.angle_beta   90.00
_cell.angle_gamma   90.00
#
_symmetry.space_group_name_H-M   'P 1'
#
loop_
_entity.id
_entity.type
_entity.pdbx_description
1 polymer ?
#
loop_
_entity_poly.entity_id
_entity_poly.type
_entity_poly.pdbx_seq_one_letter_code
_entity_poly.pdbx_strand_id
1 'polypeptide(L)' 'HEALAAAYRSEPFIEVLPLGEAPSTRHVRGSNFCHVGVVADRRPGRVIVIAALDNLTKGSSG' A
#
# COMPACT_ATOMS: atom_id res chain seq x y z
N HIS A 1 -7.07 -8.85 1.57
CA HIS A 1 -5.72 -8.83 0.96
C HIS A 1 -5.80 -9.27 -0.49
N GLU A 2 -6.21 -10.51 -0.76
CA GLU A 2 -6.32 -11.06 -2.12
C GLU A 2 -7.09 -10.16 -3.10
N ALA A 3 -8.21 -9.57 -2.66
CA ALA A 3 -8.97 -8.63 -3.48
C ALA A 3 -8.13 -7.44 -3.98
N LEU A 4 -7.29 -6.85 -3.12
CA LEU A 4 -6.40 -5.74 -3.49
C LEU A 4 -5.24 -6.23 -4.36
N ALA A 5 -4.64 -7.38 -4.02
CA ALA A 5 -3.57 -7.97 -4.81
C ALA A 5 -4.03 -8.33 -6.24
N ALA A 6 -5.26 -8.79 -6.39
CA ALA A 6 -5.87 -9.05 -7.70
C ALA A 6 -6.15 -7.74 -8.46
N ALA A 7 -6.74 -6.75 -7.78
CA ALA A 7 -7.07 -5.46 -8.39
C ALA A 7 -5.83 -4.71 -8.92
N TYR A 8 -4.72 -4.77 -8.19
CA TYR A 8 -3.49 -4.03 -8.52
C TYR A 8 -2.42 -4.88 -9.23
N ARG A 9 -2.74 -6.11 -9.64
CA ARG A 9 -1.77 -7.04 -10.25
C ARG A 9 -1.03 -6.46 -11.46
N SER A 10 -1.71 -5.62 -12.23
CA SER A 10 -1.16 -5.00 -13.45
C SER A 10 -0.74 -3.54 -13.25
N GLU A 11 -0.85 -3.00 -12.03
CA GLU A 11 -0.48 -1.61 -11.75
C GLU A 11 0.99 -1.53 -11.32
N PRO A 12 1.90 -1.04 -12.18
CA PRO A 12 3.35 -1.18 -11.97
C PRO A 12 3.89 -0.39 -10.77
N PHE A 13 3.12 0.56 -10.26
CA PHE A 13 3.51 1.44 -9.15
C PHE A 13 2.74 1.16 -7.86
N ILE A 14 1.88 0.14 -7.83
CA ILE A 14 1.18 -0.25 -6.62
C ILE A 14 1.76 -1.59 -6.15
N GLU A 15 2.33 -1.59 -4.95
CA GLU A 15 2.84 -2.80 -4.33
C GLU A 15 1.94 -3.19 -3.14
N VAL A 16 1.18 -4.27 -3.30
CA VAL A 16 0.45 -4.86 -2.17
C VAL A 16 1.41 -5.75 -1.40
N LEU A 17 1.80 -5.31 -0.21
CA LEU A 17 2.77 -6.02 0.63
C LEU A 17 2.22 -7.37 1.11
N PRO A 18 3.07 -8.30 1.57
CA PRO A 18 2.62 -9.51 2.22
C PRO A 18 1.62 -9.23 3.36
N LEU A 19 0.65 -10.13 3.53
CA LEU A 19 -0.40 -9.98 4.53
C LEU A 19 0.21 -9.86 5.93
N GLY A 20 -0.18 -8.82 6.69
CA GLY A 20 0.35 -8.55 8.02
C GLY A 20 1.46 -7.50 8.05
N GLU A 21 2.05 -7.15 6.91
CA GLU A 21 3.09 -6.12 6.84
C GLU A 21 2.52 -4.71 6.74
N ALA A 22 3.20 -3.76 7.39
CA ALA A 22 2.88 -2.34 7.32
C ALA A 22 3.89 -1.60 6.44
N PRO A 23 3.44 -0.71 5.55
CA PRO A 23 4.33 0.06 4.70
C PRO A 23 5.04 1.16 5.50
N SER A 24 6.19 1.61 4.98
CA SER A 24 6.96 2.73 5.52
C SER A 24 7.15 3.79 4.46
N THR A 25 6.92 5.06 4.81
CA THR A 25 7.15 6.19 3.90
C THR A 25 8.60 6.29 3.43
N ARG A 26 9.55 5.73 4.20
CA ARG A 26 10.96 5.67 3.81
C ARG A 26 11.21 4.81 2.56
N HIS A 27 10.40 3.78 2.32
CA HIS A 27 10.58 2.86 1.18
C HIS A 27 10.13 3.47 -0.16
N VAL A 28 9.25 4.47 -0.11
CA VAL A 28 8.63 5.10 -1.30
C VAL A 28 9.12 6.53 -1.56
N ARG A 29 10.02 7.05 -0.72
CA ARG A 29 10.51 8.43 -0.83
C ARG A 29 11.15 8.67 -2.19
N GLY A 30 10.71 9.73 -2.88
CA GLY A 30 11.19 10.14 -4.19
C GLY A 30 10.82 9.19 -5.33
N SER A 31 9.91 8.25 -5.12
CA SER A 31 9.45 7.31 -6.15
C SER A 31 7.96 7.50 -6.46
N ASN A 32 7.52 6.98 -7.61
CA ASN A 32 6.11 6.99 -7.95
C ASN A 32 5.32 5.82 -7.32
N PHE A 33 5.94 5.05 -6.42
CA PHE A 33 5.31 3.88 -5.81
C PHE A 33 4.33 4.26 -4.69
N CYS A 34 3.30 3.44 -4.54
CA CYS A 34 2.44 3.39 -3.37
C CYS A 34 2.45 1.96 -2.82
N HIS A 35 2.91 1.80 -1.58
CA HIS A 35 2.90 0.50 -0.91
C HIS A 35 1.63 0.39 -0.06
N VAL A 36 0.91 -0.71 -0.21
CA VAL A 36 -0.35 -0.99 0.48
C VAL A 36 -0.18 -2.19 1.40
N GLY A 37 -0.31 -1.95 2.71
CA GLY A 37 -0.36 -2.99 3.72
C GLY A 37 -1.79 -3.30 4.15
N VAL A 38 -2.06 -4.56 4.47
CA VAL A 38 -3.37 -5.03 4.94
C VAL A 38 -3.13 -5.83 6.21
N VAL A 39 -3.76 -5.43 7.32
CA VAL A 39 -3.64 -6.11 8.61
C VAL A 39 -5.01 -6.29 9.24
N ALA A 40 -5.22 -7.41 9.95
CA ALA A 40 -6.46 -7.63 10.68
C ALA A 40 -6.60 -6.61 11.82
N ASP A 41 -7.81 -6.08 12.02
CA ASP A 41 -8.12 -5.29 13.20
C ASP A 41 -8.28 -6.21 14.43
N ARG A 42 -8.08 -5.66 15.62
CA ARG A 42 -8.40 -6.31 16.90
C ARG A 42 -9.90 -6.62 17.01
N ARG A 43 -10.75 -5.85 16.31
CA ARG A 43 -12.19 -6.07 16.22
C ARG A 43 -12.50 -7.09 15.11
N PRO A 44 -13.16 -8.22 15.42
CA PRO A 44 -13.52 -9.22 14.42
C PRO A 44 -14.31 -8.63 13.25
N GLY A 45 -14.06 -9.14 12.04
CA GLY A 45 -14.73 -8.69 10.82
C GLY A 45 -14.26 -7.34 10.29
N ARG A 46 -13.18 -6.75 10.86
CA ARG A 46 -12.57 -5.50 10.37
C ARG A 46 -11.13 -5.72 9.93
N VAL A 47 -10.69 -4.84 9.05
CA VAL A 47 -9.34 -4.81 8.49
C VAL A 47 -8.86 -3.36 8.50
N ILE A 48 -7.57 -3.17 8.77
CA ILE A 48 -6.89 -1.88 8.61
C ILE A 48 -6.09 -1.96 7.31
N VAL A 49 -6.30 -0.97 6.46
CA VAL A 49 -5.53 -0.79 5.22
C VAL A 49 -4.67 0.45 5.39
N ILE A 50 -3.37 0.32 5.12
CA ILE A 50 -2.41 1.42 5.23
C ILE A 50 -1.79 1.61 3.86
N ALA A 51 -1.75 2.86 3.37
CA ALA A 51 -1.06 3.22 2.15
C ALA A 51 0.07 4.20 2.47
N ALA A 52 1.27 3.94 1.95
CA ALA A 52 2.39 4.87 2.00
C ALA A 52 2.80 5.24 0.58
N LEU A 53 2.88 6.54 0.32
CA LEU A 53 3.37 7.13 -0.93
C LEU A 53 4.19 8.38 -0.61
N ASP A 54 4.98 8.84 -1.57
CA ASP A 54 5.61 10.16 -1.51
C ASP A 54 4.66 11.23 -2.06
N ASN A 55 4.40 12.26 -1.25
CA ASN A 55 3.39 13.28 -1.54
C ASN A 55 3.83 14.28 -2.63
N LEU A 56 5.13 14.41 -2.90
CA LEU A 56 5.65 15.29 -3.95
C LEU A 56 5.78 14.56 -5.29
N THR A 57 5.90 13.23 -5.27
CA THR A 57 5.89 12.39 -6.48
C THR A 57 4.51 11.78 -6.71
N LYS A 58 4.23 10.56 -6.22
CA LYS A 58 2.94 9.88 -6.48
C LYS A 58 1.71 10.67 -6.04
N GLY A 59 1.85 11.53 -5.03
CA GLY A 59 0.78 12.43 -4.56
C GLY A 59 0.63 13.73 -5.35
N SER A 60 1.52 14.02 -6.29
CA SER A 60 1.52 15.27 -7.07
C SER A 60 2.09 15.06 -8.49
N SER A 61 3.37 15.33 -8.73
CA SER A 61 3.93 15.50 -10.08
C SER A 61 4.61 14.26 -10.68
N GLY A 62 4.51 13.11 -10.01
CA GLY A 62 5.12 11.84 -10.41
C GLY A 62 4.25 10.97 -11.32
#